data_AF-A0A8C4P3A5-F1
#
_entry.id   AF-A0A8C4P3A5-F1
#
_cell.length_a   1.000
_cell.length_b   1.000
_cell.length_c   1.000
_cell.angle_alpha   90.00
_cell.angle_beta   90.00
_cell.angle_gamma   90.00
#
_symmetry.space_group_name_H-M   'P 1'
#
loop_
_entity.id
_entity.type
_entity.pdbx_description
1 polymer ?
#
loop_
_entity_poly.entity_id
_entity_poly.type
_entity_poly.pdbx_seq_one_letter_code
_entity_poly.pdbx_strand_id
1 'polypeptide(L)' 'MTSVKEQEAIKKLMSFLREWDSARKVARSRILDNFIKSNHGKTGPELELEFSQGASLFLARLTAWLRMVYLFS' A
#
# COMPACT_ATOMS: atom_id res chain seq x y z
N MET A 1 22.33 -3.60 -12.35
CA MET A 1 21.70 -2.35 -12.82
C MET A 1 20.20 -2.59 -12.80
N THR A 2 19.43 -1.89 -11.97
CA THR A 2 17.96 -1.97 -12.00
C THR A 2 17.43 -1.40 -13.31
N SER A 3 16.44 -2.05 -13.91
CA SER A 3 15.83 -1.60 -15.16
C SER A 3 15.09 -0.27 -14.95
N VAL A 4 15.00 0.57 -16.00
CA VAL A 4 14.21 1.82 -15.98
C VAL A 4 12.76 1.55 -15.55
N LYS A 5 12.20 0.39 -15.95
CA LYS A 5 10.85 -0.02 -15.54
C LYS A 5 10.73 -0.27 -14.03
N GLU A 6 11.75 -0.88 -13.41
CA GLU A 6 11.77 -1.14 -11.97
C GLU A 6 11.88 0.17 -11.18
N GLN A 7 12.71 1.11 -11.64
CA GLN A 7 12.84 2.41 -11.00
C GLN A 7 11.53 3.20 -11.01
N GLU A 8 10.79 3.18 -12.12
CA GLU A 8 9.47 3.81 -12.20
C GLU A 8 8.43 3.11 -11.30
N ALA A 9 8.48 1.79 -11.20
CA ALA A 9 7.60 1.03 -10.32
C ALA A 9 7.89 1.33 -8.83
N ILE A 10 9.17 1.42 -8.46
CA ILE A 10 9.61 1.84 -7.12
C ILE A 10 9.16 3.27 -6.81
N LYS A 11 9.29 4.22 -7.76
CA LYS A 11 8.81 5.60 -7.56
C LYS A 11 7.30 5.65 -7.32
N LYS A 12 6.52 4.89 -8.09
CA LYS A 12 5.06 4.79 -7.90
C LYS A 12 4.71 4.22 -6.52
N LEU A 13 5.38 3.15 -6.12
CA LEU A 13 5.23 2.56 -4.78
C LEU A 13 5.54 3.59 -3.68
N MET A 14 6.67 4.30 -3.79
CA MET A 14 7.05 5.31 -2.80
C MET A 14 6.05 6.47 -2.73
N SER A 15 5.54 6.92 -3.87
CA SER A 15 4.49 7.93 -3.92
C SER A 15 3.20 7.46 -3.24
N PHE A 16 2.78 6.23 -3.52
CA PHE A 16 1.60 5.61 -2.89
C PHE A 16 1.76 5.49 -1.37
N LEU A 17 2.91 5.02 -0.88
CA LEU A 17 3.18 4.91 0.56
C LEU A 17 3.17 6.29 1.24
N ARG A 18 3.73 7.32 0.58
CA ARG A 18 3.74 8.70 1.09
C ARG A 18 2.32 9.29 1.14
N GLU A 19 1.49 8.99 0.15
CA GLU A 19 0.08 9.38 0.14
C GLU A 19 -0.66 8.74 1.31
N TRP A 20 -0.47 7.44 1.55
CA TRP A 20 -1.04 6.74 2.70
C TRP A 20 -0.61 7.36 4.04
N ASP A 21 0.69 7.62 4.20
CA ASP A 21 1.26 8.15 5.44
C ASP A 21 0.74 9.56 5.75
N SER A 22 0.56 10.41 4.73
CA SER A 22 0.03 11.78 4.88
C SER A 22 -1.51 11.87 4.92
N ALA A 23 -2.22 10.82 4.51
CA ALA A 23 -3.67 10.81 4.42
C ALA A 23 -4.37 10.83 5.80
N ARG A 24 -5.50 11.55 5.88
CA ARG A 24 -6.44 11.49 7.01
C ARG A 24 -7.37 10.28 6.89
N LYS A 25 -8.14 9.97 7.95
CA LYS A 25 -9.03 8.80 8.06
C LYS A 25 -9.89 8.53 6.81
N VAL A 26 -10.55 9.54 6.26
CA VAL A 26 -11.40 9.41 5.06
C VAL A 26 -10.58 9.06 3.82
N ALA A 27 -9.44 9.73 3.61
CA ALA A 27 -8.57 9.46 2.47
C ALA A 27 -7.91 8.07 2.58
N ARG A 28 -7.45 7.67 3.78
CA ARG A 28 -6.96 6.31 4.04
C ARG A 28 -8.02 5.25 3.71
N SER A 29 -9.28 5.50 4.08
CA SER A 29 -10.38 4.59 3.76
C SER A 29 -10.59 4.43 2.25
N ARG A 30 -10.47 5.53 1.47
CA ARG A 30 -10.55 5.49 0.00
C ARG A 30 -9.35 4.75 -0.63
N ILE A 31 -8.15 5.01 -0.13
CA ILE A 31 -6.93 4.31 -0.59
C ILE A 31 -7.06 2.80 -0.35
N LEU A 32 -7.55 2.41 0.83
CA LEU A 32 -7.77 1.01 1.18
C LEU A 32 -8.85 0.36 0.31
N ASP A 33 -9.98 1.02 0.10
CA ASP A 33 -11.06 0.52 -0.76
C ASP A 33 -10.57 0.29 -2.21
N ASN A 34 -9.82 1.24 -2.76
CA ASN A 34 -9.19 1.09 -4.07
C ASN A 34 -8.19 -0.06 -4.09
N PHE A 35 -7.36 -0.19 -3.05
CA PHE A 35 -6.39 -1.28 -2.94
C PHE A 35 -7.08 -2.66 -2.92
N ILE A 36 -8.17 -2.81 -2.18
CA ILE A 36 -8.94 -4.06 -2.11
C ILE A 36 -9.57 -4.38 -3.46
N LYS A 37 -10.21 -3.40 -4.11
CA LYS A 37 -10.85 -3.59 -5.42
C LYS A 37 -9.84 -3.99 -6.50
N SER A 38 -8.70 -3.31 -6.55
CA SER A 38 -7.65 -3.58 -7.53
C SER A 38 -6.99 -4.94 -7.34
N ASN A 39 -7.00 -5.48 -6.13
CA ASN A 39 -6.29 -6.72 -5.77
C ASN A 39 -7.22 -7.88 -5.40
N HIS A 40 -8.51 -7.78 -5.73
CA HIS A 40 -9.47 -8.82 -5.44
C HIS A 40 -9.09 -10.13 -6.16
N GLY A 41 -9.12 -11.24 -5.43
CA GLY A 41 -8.80 -12.57 -5.97
C GLY A 41 -7.31 -12.87 -6.16
N LYS A 42 -6.40 -11.94 -5.83
CA LYS A 42 -4.95 -12.17 -5.91
C LYS A 42 -4.41 -12.86 -4.67
N THR A 43 -3.46 -13.76 -4.89
CA THR A 43 -2.66 -14.39 -3.83
C THR A 43 -1.56 -13.47 -3.34
N GLY A 44 -0.97 -13.78 -2.18
CA GLY A 44 0.13 -12.99 -1.61
C GLY A 44 1.32 -12.77 -2.58
N PRO A 45 1.85 -13.80 -3.24
CA PRO A 45 2.94 -13.62 -4.20
C PRO A 45 2.56 -12.77 -5.43
N GLU A 46 1.33 -12.90 -5.94
CA GLU A 46 0.84 -12.10 -7.06
C GLU A 46 0.70 -10.62 -6.66
N LEU A 47 0.20 -10.39 -5.45
CA LEU A 47 0.07 -9.06 -4.87
C LEU A 47 1.44 -8.40 -4.72
N GLU A 48 2.43 -9.12 -4.19
CA GLU A 48 3.79 -8.60 -4.07
C GLU A 48 4.41 -8.27 -5.43
N LEU A 49 4.27 -9.17 -6.40
CA LEU A 49 4.81 -8.96 -7.74
C LEU A 49 4.24 -7.69 -8.39
N GLU A 50 2.93 -7.48 -8.29
CA GLU A 50 2.26 -6.31 -8.86
C GLU A 50 2.59 -5.02 -8.11
N PHE A 51 2.80 -5.12 -6.81
CA PHE A 51 3.14 -3.98 -5.95
C PHE A 51 4.64 -3.75 -5.79
N SER A 52 5.46 -4.25 -6.73
CA SER A 52 6.92 -4.08 -6.74
C SER A 52 7.60 -4.54 -5.43
N GLN A 53 7.15 -5.69 -4.91
CA GLN A 53 7.57 -6.27 -3.63
C GLN A 53 7.28 -5.36 -2.41
N GLY A 54 6.33 -4.43 -2.56
CA GLY A 54 5.96 -3.44 -1.57
C GLY A 54 4.62 -3.70 -0.87
N ALA A 55 3.93 -4.80 -1.17
CA ALA A 55 2.58 -5.01 -0.66
C ALA A 55 2.57 -5.30 0.84
N SER A 56 3.45 -6.19 1.32
CA SER A 56 3.63 -6.48 2.75
C SER A 56 3.98 -5.24 3.53
N LEU A 57 4.79 -4.37 2.93
CA LEU A 57 5.20 -3.10 3.52
C LEU A 57 4.00 -2.13 3.65
N PHE A 58 3.08 -2.11 2.69
CA PHE A 58 1.82 -1.37 2.83
C PHE A 58 0.91 -2.00 3.90
N LEU A 59 0.73 -3.32 3.88
CA LEU A 59 -0.11 -4.04 4.86
C LEU A 59 0.40 -3.89 6.30
N ALA A 60 1.71 -3.82 6.50
CA ALA A 60 2.32 -3.52 7.80
C ALA A 60 1.93 -2.12 8.29
N ARG A 61 1.98 -1.09 7.42
CA ARG A 61 1.53 0.27 7.74
C ARG A 61 0.03 0.33 8.02
N LEU A 62 -0.78 -0.39 7.25
CA LEU A 62 -2.22 -0.53 7.48
C LEU A 62 -2.49 -1.11 8.88
N THR A 63 -1.80 -2.20 9.23
CA THR A 63 -1.94 -2.86 10.53
C THR A 63 -1.56 -1.92 11.68
N ALA A 64 -0.44 -1.20 11.55
CA ALA A 64 -0.02 -0.21 12.53
C ALA A 64 -1.06 0.91 12.68
N TRP A 65 -1.59 1.43 11.57
CA TRP A 65 -2.64 2.44 11.61
C TRP A 65 -3.91 1.94 12.28
N LEU A 66 -4.38 0.72 11.97
CA LEU A 66 -5.56 0.15 12.60
C LEU A 66 -5.37 0.02 14.12
N ARG A 67 -4.21 -0.45 14.59
CA ARG A 67 -3.91 -0.50 16.02
C ARG A 67 -3.99 0.88 16.66
N MET A 68 -3.39 1.91 16.03
CA MET A 68 -3.46 3.28 16.54
C MET A 68 -4.90 3.80 16.57
N VAL A 69 -5.70 3.55 15.53
CA VAL A 69 -7.10 4.00 15.50
C VAL A 69 -7.91 3.28 16.58
N TYR A 70 -7.80 1.97 16.71
CA TYR A 70 -8.60 1.24 17.71
C TYR A 70 -8.13 1.43 19.14
N LEU A 71 -6.86 1.77 19.39
CA LEU A 71 -6.32 2.04 20.72
C LEU A 71 -6.54 3.48 21.19
N PHE A 72 -6.62 4.44 20.26
CA PHE A 72 -6.70 5.88 20.57
C PHE A 72 -7.96 6.57 20.02
N SER A 73 -8.97 5.81 19.54
CA SER A 73 -10.31 6.36 19.19
C SER A 73 -11.32 6.13 20.29
#